data_AF-A0A2L2Z9E6-F1
#
_entry.id   AF-A0A2L2Z9E6-F1
#
_cell.length_a   1.000
_cell.length_b   1.000
_cell.length_c   1.000
_cell.angle_alpha   90.00
_cell.angle_beta   90.00
_cell.angle_gamma   90.00
#
_symmetry.space_group_name_H-M   'P 1'
#
loop_
_entity.id
_entity.type
_entity.pdbx_description
1 polymer ?
#
loop_
_entity_poly.entity_id
_entity_poly.type
_entity_poly.pdbx_seq_one_letter_code
_entity_poly.pdbx_strand_id
1 'polypeptide(L)' 'INIVKDSSSARNGMRIEHNLLEVNVQNVVGLKDKDISAILRESESTVTVTIMPSF' A
#
# COMPACT_ATOMS: atom_id res chain seq x y z
N ILE A 1 -5.52 5.59 -11.54
CA ILE A 1 -5.24 4.78 -10.33
C ILE A 1 -6.58 4.46 -9.70
N ASN A 2 -6.92 3.19 -9.48
CA ASN A 2 -8.27 2.78 -9.06
C ASN A 2 -8.21 1.83 -7.86
N ILE A 3 -9.25 1.86 -7.02
CA ILE A 3 -9.49 0.84 -6.01
C ILE A 3 -10.30 -0.31 -6.65
N VAL A 4 -9.83 -1.54 -6.46
CA VAL A 4 -10.50 -2.73 -7.00
C VAL A 4 -11.80 -2.98 -6.23
N LYS A 5 -12.91 -3.20 -6.94
CA LYS A 5 -14.24 -3.48 -6.36
C LYS A 5 -14.18 -4.73 -5.46
N ASP A 6 -14.87 -4.68 -4.32
CA ASP A 6 -14.98 -5.77 -3.34
C ASP A 6 -13.65 -6.26 -2.73
N SER A 7 -12.54 -5.53 -2.97
CA SER A 7 -11.23 -5.82 -2.39
C SER A 7 -11.13 -5.44 -0.92
N SER A 8 -10.09 -5.93 -0.24
CA SER A 8 -9.77 -5.50 1.12
C SER A 8 -9.57 -3.97 1.20
N SER A 9 -8.91 -3.38 0.20
CA SER A 9 -8.71 -1.93 0.11
C SER A 9 -10.04 -1.17 0.02
N ALA A 10 -11.04 -1.69 -0.70
CA ALA A 10 -12.38 -1.09 -0.76
C ALA A 10 -13.10 -1.16 0.59
N ARG A 11 -13.01 -2.30 1.29
CA ARG A 11 -13.66 -2.51 2.60
C ARG A 11 -13.03 -1.68 3.73
N ASN A 12 -11.74 -1.39 3.64
CA ASN A 12 -10.99 -0.62 4.64
C ASN A 12 -10.90 0.89 4.31
N GLY A 13 -11.53 1.36 3.23
CA GLY A 13 -11.56 2.78 2.89
C GLY A 13 -10.23 3.35 2.38
N MET A 14 -9.41 2.53 1.72
CA MET A 14 -8.19 2.98 1.04
C MET A 14 -8.52 4.10 0.04
N ARG A 15 -7.72 5.16 0.02
CA ARG A 15 -7.92 6.31 -0.86
C ARG A 15 -6.83 6.36 -1.93
N ILE A 16 -7.21 6.83 -3.12
CA ILE A 16 -6.28 7.23 -4.18
C ILE A 16 -5.65 8.60 -3.84
N GLU A 17 -4.63 9.03 -4.57
CA GLU A 17 -3.89 10.27 -4.30
C GLU A 17 -3.24 10.30 -2.89
N HIS A 18 -2.75 9.15 -2.46
CA HIS A 18 -1.97 9.00 -1.23
C HIS A 18 -0.65 8.28 -1.55
N ASN A 19 0.42 8.75 -0.93
CA ASN A 19 1.74 8.13 -0.99
C ASN A 19 1.82 6.98 0.03
N LEU A 20 2.43 5.88 -0.38
CA LEU A 20 2.74 4.74 0.47
C LEU A 20 4.06 5.01 1.21
N LEU A 21 4.01 5.08 2.54
CA LEU A 21 5.19 5.36 3.37
C LEU A 21 5.80 4.08 3.92
N GLU A 22 4.95 3.19 4.42
CA GLU A 22 5.37 1.94 5.05
C GLU A 22 4.48 0.78 4.64
N VAL A 23 5.07 -0.42 4.59
CA VAL A 23 4.38 -1.71 4.50
C VAL A 23 4.89 -2.57 5.64
N ASN A 24 4.00 -3.03 6.54
CA ASN A 24 4.35 -3.87 7.68
C ASN A 24 5.55 -3.35 8.50
N VAL A 25 5.55 -2.04 8.83
CA VAL A 25 6.62 -1.36 9.58
C VAL A 25 7.95 -1.20 8.81
N GLN A 26 7.99 -1.56 7.52
CA GLN A 26 9.13 -1.29 6.65
C GLN A 26 8.89 -0.02 5.83
N ASN A 27 9.78 0.98 5.95
CA ASN A 27 9.75 2.17 5.11
C ASN A 27 10.03 1.81 3.63
N VAL A 28 9.18 2.30 2.74
CA VAL A 28 9.23 2.05 1.30
C VAL A 28 9.39 3.33 0.46
N VAL A 29 9.51 4.49 1.10
CA VAL A 29 9.72 5.76 0.40
C VAL A 29 11.01 5.73 -0.41
N GLY A 30 10.92 6.07 -1.70
CA GLY A 30 12.05 6.09 -2.63
C GLY A 30 12.40 4.76 -3.29
N LEU A 31 11.69 3.66 -2.94
CA LEU A 31 11.82 2.39 -3.64
C LEU A 31 11.09 2.41 -4.98
N LYS A 32 11.54 1.56 -5.91
CA LYS A 32 10.81 1.36 -7.18
C LYS A 32 9.59 0.49 -6.93
N ASP A 33 8.55 0.67 -7.73
CA ASP A 33 7.31 -0.11 -7.64
C ASP A 33 7.53 -1.63 -7.69
N LYS A 34 8.57 -2.08 -8.41
CA LYS A 34 8.95 -3.50 -8.49
C LYS A 34 9.36 -4.06 -7.13
N ASP A 35 10.11 -3.29 -6.36
CA ASP A 35 10.62 -3.70 -5.04
C ASP A 35 9.48 -3.68 -4.01
N ILE A 36 8.63 -2.64 -4.05
CA ILE A 36 7.41 -2.55 -3.23
C ILE A 36 6.47 -3.73 -3.52
N SER A 37 6.31 -4.09 -4.79
CA SER A 37 5.50 -5.24 -5.20
C SER A 37 6.08 -6.58 -4.76
N ALA A 38 7.38 -6.70 -4.55
CA ALA A 38 8.00 -7.89 -3.98
C ALA A 38 7.70 -7.98 -2.48
N ILE A 39 7.88 -6.87 -1.74
CA ILE A 39 7.57 -6.78 -0.30
C ILE A 39 6.10 -7.15 -0.03
N LEU A 40 5.17 -6.65 -0.85
CA LEU A 40 3.74 -6.98 -0.73
C LEU A 40 3.42 -8.44 -1.03
N ARG A 41 4.20 -9.12 -1.89
CA ARG A 41 4.01 -10.55 -2.21
C ARG A 41 4.59 -11.47 -1.14
N GLU A 42 5.66 -11.04 -0.48
CA GLU A 42 6.26 -11.75 0.64
C GLU A 42 5.48 -11.56 1.94
N SER A 43 4.64 -10.51 2.01
CA SER A 43 3.77 -10.25 3.15
C SER A 43 2.75 -11.37 3.34
N GLU A 44 2.46 -11.69 4.61
CA GLU A 44 1.46 -12.68 4.99
C GLU A 44 0.02 -12.21 4.68
N SER A 45 -0.98 -12.92 5.19
CA SER A 45 -2.40 -12.63 4.92
C SER A 45 -2.87 -11.24 5.36
N THR A 46 -2.18 -10.60 6.31
CA THR A 46 -2.51 -9.25 6.78
C THR A 46 -1.42 -8.28 6.36
N VAL A 47 -1.82 -7.16 5.77
CA VAL A 47 -0.92 -6.08 5.35
C VAL A 47 -1.35 -4.79 6.04
N THR A 48 -0.45 -4.22 6.83
CA THR A 48 -0.61 -2.89 7.43
C THR A 48 0.18 -1.90 6.61
N VAL A 49 -0.46 -0.80 6.19
CA VAL A 49 0.20 0.26 5.42
C VAL A 49 0.07 1.60 6.11
N THR A 50 1.13 2.39 6.06
CA THR A 50 1.10 3.81 6.45
C THR A 50 1.05 4.64 5.18
N ILE A 51 0.03 5.50 5.07
CA ILE A 51 -0.17 6.36 3.89
C ILE A 51 -0.30 7.83 4.30
N MET A 52 0.07 8.73 3.39
CA MET A 52 -0.09 10.18 3.55
C MET A 52 -0.70 10.77 2.28
N PRO A 53 -1.58 11.77 2.36
CA PRO A 53 -2.05 12.50 1.18
C PRO A 53 -0.87 12.98 0.33
N SER A 54 -0.98 12.89 -0.98
CA SER A 54 0.08 13.37 -1.89
C SER A 54 0.18 14.90 -1.95
N PHE A 55 -0.80 15.62 -1.38
CA PHE A 55 -0.89 17.09 -1.31
C PHE A 55 -1.45 17.56 0.03
#